data_AF-A0A2N1R415-F1
#
_entry.id   AF-A0A2N1R415-F1
#
_cell.length_a   1.000
_cell.length_b   1.000
_cell.length_c   1.000
_cell.angle_alpha   90.00
_cell.angle_beta   90.00
_cell.angle_gamma   90.00
#
_symmetry.space_group_name_H-M   'P 1'
#
loop_
_entity.id
_entity.type
_entity.pdbx_description
1 polymer ?
#
loop_
_entity_poly.entity_id
_entity_poly.type
_entity_poly.pdbx_seq_one_letter_code
_entity_poly.pdbx_strand_id
1 'polypeptide(L)'
;MPTAYAGATAELAAARQSYSAEAYGEAKVHAETVEAYLADVTDEEILPAFYIVEEKSPLTDCLWRIAEMPFIYGDPLKWPALYRANRAAFPDPNNPDLILPGMKLAIPSIQGELREGLWTEGLKYPTFPATK
;
A
#
# COMPACT_ATOMS: atom_id res chain seq x y z
N MET A 1 4.40 14.68 6.54
CA MET A 1 3.66 14.46 5.28
C MET A 1 2.60 15.54 4.98
N PRO A 2 1.76 16.02 5.92
CA PRO A 2 0.70 17.00 5.58
C PRO A 2 1.21 18.36 5.09
N THR A 3 2.37 18.79 5.59
CA THR A 3 2.95 20.10 5.28
C THR A 3 3.56 20.19 3.88
N ALA A 4 4.19 19.11 3.38
CA ALA A 4 4.72 19.05 2.01
C ALA A 4 3.60 19.07 0.98
N TYR A 5 2.53 18.30 1.21
CA TYR A 5 1.35 18.28 0.33
C TYR A 5 0.58 19.60 0.34
N ALA A 6 0.42 20.23 1.53
CA ALA A 6 -0.20 21.56 1.63
C ALA A 6 0.62 22.64 0.92
N GLY A 7 1.95 22.61 1.03
CA GLY A 7 2.85 23.50 0.28
C GLY A 7 2.75 23.31 -1.22
N ALA A 8 2.85 22.05 -1.69
CA ALA A 8 2.73 21.70 -3.11
C ALA A 8 1.37 22.11 -3.70
N THR A 9 0.27 21.94 -2.97
CA THR A 9 -1.06 22.34 -3.44
C THR A 9 -1.22 23.86 -3.53
N ALA A 10 -0.64 24.62 -2.59
CA ALA A 10 -0.61 26.08 -2.67
C ALA A 10 0.19 26.59 -3.88
N GLU A 11 1.38 26.04 -4.09
CA GLU A 11 2.23 26.40 -5.25
C GLU A 11 1.61 25.99 -6.57
N LEU A 12 0.91 24.85 -6.63
CA LEU A 12 0.17 24.43 -7.82
C LEU A 12 -0.98 25.41 -8.14
N ALA A 13 -1.67 25.92 -7.12
CA ALA A 13 -2.71 26.93 -7.29
C ALA A 13 -2.12 28.25 -7.81
N ALA A 14 -0.98 28.68 -7.28
CA ALA A 14 -0.25 29.86 -7.74
C ALA A 14 0.23 29.69 -9.20
N ALA A 15 0.80 28.52 -9.55
CA ALA A 15 1.21 28.20 -10.91
C ALA A 15 0.07 28.33 -11.92
N ARG A 16 -1.12 27.82 -11.57
CA ARG A 16 -2.33 27.93 -12.41
C ARG A 16 -2.78 29.38 -12.57
N GLN A 17 -2.70 30.18 -11.51
CA GLN A 17 -3.06 31.59 -11.55
C GLN A 17 -2.10 32.37 -12.46
N SER A 18 -0.78 32.21 -12.27
CA SER A 18 0.23 32.86 -13.11
C SER A 18 0.14 32.42 -14.57
N TYR A 19 -0.17 31.14 -14.83
CA TYR A 19 -0.41 30.65 -16.18
C TYR A 19 -1.62 31.31 -16.85
N SER A 20 -2.74 31.45 -16.13
CA SER A 20 -3.94 32.12 -16.63
C SER A 20 -3.74 33.63 -16.88
N ALA A 21 -2.76 34.23 -16.20
CA ALA A 21 -2.35 35.61 -16.37
C ALA A 21 -1.25 35.79 -17.43
N GLU A 22 -0.92 34.75 -18.20
CA GLU A 22 0.16 34.73 -19.20
C GLU A 22 1.57 35.02 -18.63
N ALA A 23 1.72 34.94 -17.31
CA ALA A 23 3.00 35.08 -16.61
C ALA A 23 3.76 33.74 -16.57
N TYR A 24 4.19 33.27 -17.75
CA TYR A 24 4.77 31.94 -17.91
C TYR A 24 6.06 31.71 -17.13
N GLY A 25 6.87 32.77 -16.92
CA GLY A 25 8.10 32.67 -16.12
C GLY A 25 7.81 32.35 -14.66
N GLU A 26 6.82 33.02 -14.07
CA GLU A 26 6.38 32.76 -12.69
C GLU A 26 5.69 31.39 -12.58
N ALA A 27 4.85 31.04 -13.56
CA ALA A 27 4.21 29.73 -13.61
C ALA A 27 5.23 28.57 -13.58
N LYS A 28 6.36 28.72 -14.29
CA LYS A 28 7.46 27.75 -14.28
C LYS A 28 8.12 27.65 -12.90
N VAL A 29 8.42 28.78 -12.26
CA VAL A 29 9.02 28.80 -10.92
C VAL A 29 8.12 28.11 -9.90
N HIS A 30 6.82 28.40 -9.92
CA HIS A 30 5.86 27.72 -9.04
C HIS A 30 5.81 26.20 -9.32
N ALA A 31 5.86 25.79 -10.59
CA ALA A 31 5.91 24.36 -10.94
C ALA A 31 7.20 23.66 -10.43
N GLU A 32 8.36 24.30 -10.57
CA GLU A 32 9.63 23.79 -10.02
C GLU A 32 9.59 23.72 -8.48
N THR A 33 8.87 24.64 -7.84
CA THR A 33 8.68 24.64 -6.38
C THR A 33 7.76 23.49 -5.94
N VAL A 34 6.70 23.19 -6.72
CA VAL A 34 5.88 21.98 -6.51
C VAL A 34 6.75 20.73 -6.56
N GLU A 35 7.60 20.60 -7.58
CA GLU A 35 8.54 19.48 -7.68
C GLU A 35 9.48 19.41 -6.48
N ALA A 36 10.00 20.55 -6.00
CA ALA A 36 10.85 20.60 -4.81
C ALA A 36 10.12 20.17 -3.53
N TYR A 37 8.85 20.59 -3.33
CA TYR A 37 8.04 20.14 -2.20
C TYR A 37 7.76 18.64 -2.23
N LEU A 38 7.67 18.06 -3.43
CA LEU A 38 7.38 16.64 -3.63
C LEU A 38 8.65 15.78 -3.81
N ALA A 39 9.84 16.38 -3.92
CA ALA A 39 11.08 15.68 -4.26
C ALA A 39 11.45 14.59 -3.24
N ASP A 40 11.22 14.86 -1.96
CA ASP A 40 11.47 13.92 -0.85
C ASP A 40 10.18 13.23 -0.38
N VAL A 41 9.05 13.47 -1.05
CA VAL A 41 7.81 12.72 -0.80
C VAL A 41 7.95 11.36 -1.44
N THR A 42 8.57 10.46 -0.70
CA THR A 42 8.43 9.02 -0.92
C THR A 42 6.98 8.67 -0.60
N ASP A 43 6.31 7.91 -1.48
CA ASP A 43 5.03 7.26 -1.15
C ASP A 43 5.17 6.70 0.27
N GLU A 44 4.32 7.14 1.20
CA GLU A 44 4.28 6.56 2.53
C GLU A 44 4.24 5.04 2.35
N GLU A 45 5.08 4.29 3.06
CA GLU A 45 5.20 2.84 2.92
C GLU A 45 3.97 2.11 3.47
N ILE A 46 2.79 2.50 3.01
CA ILE A 46 1.50 1.98 3.42
C ILE A 46 1.34 0.65 2.71
N LEU A 47 1.53 -0.42 3.47
CA LEU A 47 1.23 -1.76 3.02
C LEU A 47 -0.30 -1.96 3.06
N PRO A 48 -0.86 -2.84 2.22
CA PRO A 48 -2.29 -3.07 2.22
C PRO A 48 -2.75 -3.73 3.53
N ALA A 49 -3.74 -3.15 4.20
CA ALA A 49 -4.31 -3.74 5.42
C ALA A 49 -5.14 -5.00 5.15
N PHE A 50 -5.68 -5.12 3.94
CA PHE A 50 -6.49 -6.26 3.55
C PHE A 50 -6.04 -6.82 2.21
N TYR A 51 -6.11 -8.14 2.06
CA TYR A 51 -5.90 -8.86 0.81
C TYR A 51 -7.13 -9.68 0.45
N ILE A 52 -7.50 -9.72 -0.83
CA ILE A 52 -8.54 -10.63 -1.32
C ILE A 52 -7.83 -11.84 -1.89
N VAL A 53 -8.18 -13.02 -1.40
CA VAL A 53 -7.64 -14.28 -1.90
C VAL A 53 -8.00 -14.42 -3.37
N GLU A 54 -6.99 -14.59 -4.21
CA GLU A 54 -7.20 -14.76 -5.64
C GLU A 54 -7.08 -16.25 -6.02
N GLU A 55 -7.89 -16.67 -6.99
CA GLU A 55 -7.72 -17.98 -7.59
C GLU A 55 -6.65 -17.91 -8.68
N LYS A 56 -5.39 -18.14 -8.32
CA LYS A 56 -4.29 -18.22 -9.28
C LYS A 56 -4.18 -19.64 -9.84
N SER A 57 -4.68 -19.89 -11.05
CA SER A 57 -4.43 -21.17 -11.74
C SER A 57 -3.00 -21.19 -12.31
N PRO A 58 -2.22 -22.29 -12.19
CA PRO A 58 -2.59 -23.63 -11.70
C PRO A 58 -2.33 -23.87 -10.20
N LEU A 59 -1.90 -22.85 -9.44
CA LEU A 59 -1.52 -22.98 -8.04
C LEU A 59 -2.34 -22.02 -7.17
N THR A 60 -3.46 -22.51 -6.65
CA THR A 60 -4.37 -21.75 -5.79
C THR A 60 -3.62 -21.08 -4.63
N ASP A 61 -4.00 -19.83 -4.32
CA ASP A 61 -3.40 -19.10 -3.20
C ASP A 61 -3.62 -19.89 -1.90
N CYS A 62 -2.54 -20.09 -1.15
CA CYS A 62 -2.58 -20.63 0.21
C CYS A 62 -1.95 -19.60 1.16
N LEU A 63 -2.26 -19.69 2.46
CA LEU A 63 -1.75 -18.75 3.47
C LEU A 63 -0.22 -18.59 3.43
N TRP A 64 0.49 -19.66 3.10
CA TRP A 64 1.93 -19.67 2.96
C TRP A 64 2.41 -18.75 1.82
N ARG A 65 1.80 -18.85 0.64
CA ARG A 65 2.11 -17.99 -0.52
C ARG A 65 1.72 -16.55 -0.30
N ILE A 66 0.57 -16.33 0.35
CA ILE A 66 0.09 -14.99 0.69
C ILE A 66 1.10 -14.33 1.65
N ALA A 67 1.59 -15.05 2.66
CA ALA A 67 2.61 -14.53 3.58
C ALA A 67 3.96 -14.25 2.90
N GLU A 68 4.34 -15.04 1.88
CA GLU A 68 5.55 -14.84 1.08
C GLU A 68 5.51 -13.54 0.24
N MET A 69 4.32 -13.00 -0.07
CA MET A 69 4.20 -11.80 -0.88
C MET A 69 5.02 -10.65 -0.26
N PRO A 70 5.88 -9.96 -1.05
CA PRO A 70 6.78 -8.94 -0.50
C PRO A 70 6.04 -7.84 0.25
N PHE A 71 4.86 -7.42 -0.22
CA PHE A 71 4.06 -6.36 0.41
C PHE A 71 3.17 -6.84 1.56
N ILE A 72 3.15 -8.14 1.85
CA ILE A 72 2.45 -8.70 3.02
C ILE A 72 3.48 -8.85 4.14
N TYR A 73 4.31 -9.89 4.05
CA TYR A 73 5.40 -10.12 5.00
C TYR A 73 6.74 -10.47 4.38
N GLY A 74 6.80 -10.76 3.08
CA GLY A 74 8.01 -11.21 2.40
C GLY A 74 8.59 -12.50 2.98
N ASP A 75 7.81 -13.24 3.77
CA ASP A 75 8.29 -14.39 4.53
C ASP A 75 7.14 -15.38 4.71
N PRO A 76 7.22 -16.54 4.04
CA PRO A 76 6.17 -17.54 4.10
C PRO A 76 5.92 -18.06 5.51
N LEU A 77 6.92 -18.07 6.40
CA LEU A 77 6.80 -18.62 7.76
C LEU A 77 5.88 -17.80 8.65
N LYS A 78 5.48 -16.60 8.21
CA LYS A 78 4.56 -15.71 8.94
C LYS A 78 3.08 -15.97 8.63
N TRP A 79 2.78 -16.97 7.80
CA TRP A 79 1.41 -17.44 7.56
C TRP A 79 0.58 -17.71 8.85
N PRO A 80 1.13 -18.18 9.99
CA PRO A 80 0.34 -18.38 11.21
C PRO A 80 -0.16 -17.08 11.83
N ALA A 81 0.48 -15.95 11.55
CA ALA A 81 -0.01 -14.63 11.98
C ALA A 81 -1.27 -14.23 11.18
N LEU A 82 -1.25 -14.42 9.86
CA LEU A 82 -2.44 -14.24 9.01
C LEU A 82 -3.59 -15.13 9.48
N TYR A 83 -3.31 -16.41 9.72
CA TYR A 83 -4.33 -17.35 10.15
C TYR A 83 -4.96 -16.92 11.48
N ARG A 84 -4.14 -16.60 12.49
CA ARG A 84 -4.64 -16.21 13.82
C ARG A 84 -5.53 -14.96 13.77
N ALA A 85 -5.18 -13.98 12.94
CA ALA A 85 -5.98 -12.77 12.78
C ALA A 85 -7.30 -13.01 12.04
N ASN A 86 -7.34 -13.98 11.12
CA ASN A 86 -8.49 -14.23 10.26
C ASN A 86 -9.29 -15.48 10.62
N ARG A 87 -8.88 -16.24 11.65
CA ARG A 87 -9.45 -17.55 12.01
C ARG A 87 -10.98 -17.55 12.09
N ALA A 88 -11.58 -16.45 12.56
CA ALA A 88 -13.03 -16.30 12.67
C ALA A 88 -13.76 -16.17 11.32
N ALA A 89 -13.05 -15.75 10.26
CA ALA A 89 -13.56 -15.61 8.91
C ALA A 89 -13.39 -16.89 8.06
N PHE A 90 -12.66 -17.89 8.55
CA PHE A 90 -12.47 -19.15 7.84
C PHE A 90 -13.75 -20.02 7.92
N PRO A 91 -14.09 -20.75 6.84
CA PRO A 91 -15.21 -21.71 6.86
C PRO A 91 -15.06 -22.77 7.96
N ASP A 92 -13.83 -23.23 8.19
CA ASP A 92 -13.48 -24.11 9.30
C ASP A 92 -12.36 -23.46 10.13
N PRO A 93 -12.65 -22.96 11.35
CA PRO A 93 -11.67 -22.34 12.24
C PRO A 93 -10.57 -23.29 12.74
N ASN A 94 -10.65 -24.59 12.47
CA ASN A 94 -9.60 -25.55 12.84
C ASN A 94 -8.79 -26.02 11.63
N ASN A 95 -9.17 -25.61 10.42
CA ASN A 95 -8.50 -26.01 9.19
C ASN A 95 -7.91 -24.78 8.46
N PRO A 96 -6.61 -24.49 8.64
CA PRO A 96 -5.95 -23.36 7.98
C PRO A 96 -5.77 -23.55 6.47
N ASP A 97 -5.91 -24.78 5.97
CA ASP A 97 -5.75 -25.09 4.55
C ASP A 97 -7.03 -24.77 3.74
N LEU A 98 -8.17 -24.62 4.42
CA LEU A 98 -9.46 -24.33 3.80
C LEU A 98 -9.64 -22.82 3.57
N ILE A 99 -8.85 -22.29 2.65
CA ILE A 99 -8.95 -20.92 2.15
C ILE A 99 -9.70 -20.92 0.81
N LEU A 100 -10.63 -19.97 0.64
CA LEU A 100 -11.45 -19.85 -0.56
C LEU A 100 -11.11 -18.55 -1.33
N PRO A 101 -11.13 -18.59 -2.67
CA PRO A 101 -11.05 -17.37 -3.48
C PRO A 101 -12.15 -16.36 -3.11
N GLY A 102 -11.82 -15.08 -3.17
CA GLY A 102 -12.70 -13.97 -2.81
C GLY A 102 -12.77 -13.68 -1.30
N MET A 103 -12.12 -14.48 -0.45
CA MET A 103 -12.05 -14.18 0.98
C MET A 103 -11.21 -12.94 1.26
N LYS A 104 -11.75 -12.04 2.10
CA LYS A 104 -11.02 -10.87 2.59
C LYS A 104 -10.20 -11.24 3.83
N LEU A 105 -8.89 -11.18 3.72
CA LEU A 105 -7.95 -11.39 4.82
C LEU A 105 -7.44 -10.06 5.35
N ALA A 106 -7.53 -9.86 6.66
CA ALA A 106 -6.84 -8.80 7.39
C ALA A 106 -5.36 -9.17 7.59
N ILE A 107 -4.46 -8.25 7.28
CA ILE A 107 -3.02 -8.45 7.44
C ILE A 107 -2.59 -7.71 8.72
N PRO A 108 -2.39 -8.41 9.86
CA PRO A 108 -2.00 -7.74 11.10
C PRO A 108 -0.58 -7.17 11.00
N SER A 109 -0.37 -6.01 11.62
CA SER A 109 0.96 -5.43 11.84
C SER A 109 1.78 -6.31 12.80
N ILE A 110 3.00 -6.66 12.39
CA ILE A 110 3.92 -7.50 13.16
C ILE A 110 5.21 -6.78 13.57
N GLN A 111 5.52 -5.64 12.93
CA GLN A 111 6.71 -4.80 13.18
C GLN A 111 6.33 -3.34 13.51
N GLY A 112 5.04 -3.01 13.66
CA GLY A 112 4.57 -1.63 13.85
C GLY A 112 4.45 -0.83 12.54
N GLU A 113 4.51 -1.52 11.41
CA GLU A 113 4.26 -0.99 10.07
C GLU A 113 2.83 -0.45 9.93
N LEU A 114 2.71 0.67 9.20
CA LEU A 114 1.41 1.22 8.86
C LEU A 114 0.80 0.38 7.73
N ARG A 115 -0.43 -0.09 7.94
CA ARG A 115 -1.20 -0.77 6.90
C ARG A 115 -2.55 -0.11 6.74
N GLU A 116 -2.91 0.24 5.51
CA GLU A 116 -4.22 0.79 5.19
C GLU A 116 -4.77 0.27 3.86
N GLY A 117 -6.08 0.40 3.69
CA GLY A 117 -6.75 0.08 2.44
C GLY A 117 -6.80 -1.41 2.09
N LEU A 118 -7.33 -1.65 0.90
CA LEU A 118 -7.44 -2.96 0.28
C LEU A 118 -6.34 -3.09 -0.77
N TRP A 119 -5.66 -4.24 -0.80
CA TRP A 119 -4.77 -4.58 -1.89
C TRP A 119 -5.55 -4.54 -3.22
N THR A 120 -4.99 -3.81 -4.19
CA THR A 120 -5.56 -3.63 -5.52
C THR A 120 -4.56 -4.16 -6.54
N GLU A 121 -5.03 -5.02 -7.43
CA GLU A 121 -4.25 -5.54 -8.53
C GLU A 121 -3.74 -4.38 -9.42
N GLY A 122 -2.47 -4.42 -9.80
CA GLY A 122 -1.83 -3.41 -10.65
C GLY A 122 -1.21 -2.23 -9.91
N LEU A 123 -1.46 -2.06 -8.60
CA LEU A 123 -0.73 -1.10 -7.76
C LEU A 123 0.60 -1.69 -7.29
N LYS A 124 1.65 -0.89 -7.33
CA LYS A 124 2.97 -1.26 -6.81
C LYS A 124 3.02 -0.88 -5.33
N TYR A 125 3.08 -1.89 -4.47
CA TYR A 125 3.24 -1.71 -3.03
C TYR A 125 4.71 -1.77 -2.63
N PRO A 126 5.10 -1.07 -1.56
CA PRO A 126 6.42 -1.21 -0.97
C PRO A 126 6.65 -2.66 -0.49
N THR A 127 7.91 -3.07 -0.42
CA THR A 127 8.26 -4.36 0.17
C THR A 127 8.27 -4.23 1.68
N PHE A 128 7.67 -5.18 2.37
CA PHE A 128 7.75 -5.33 3.80
C PHE A 128 9.22 -5.34 4.24
N PRO A 129 9.62 -4.46 5.19
CA PRO A 129 11.00 -4.34 5.59
C PRO A 129 11.49 -5.67 6.16
N ALA A 130 12.54 -6.22 5.54
CA ALA A 130 13.19 -7.41 6.05
C ALA A 130 13.72 -7.10 7.46
N THR A 131 13.39 -7.96 8.43
CA THR A 131 13.97 -7.91 9.78
C THR A 131 15.49 -7.95 9.64
N LYS A 132 16.17 -6.86 10.00
CA LYS A 132 17.64 -6.80 10.13
C LYS A 132 18.14 -7.68 11.26
#